data_AF-A0ABD6P4I9-F1
#
_entry.id   AF-A0ABD6P4I9-F1
#
_cell.length_a   1.000
_cell.length_b   1.000
_cell.length_c   1.000
_cell.angle_alpha   90.00
_cell.angle_beta   90.00
_cell.angle_gamma   90.00
#
_symmetry.space_group_name_H-M   'P 1'
#
loop_
_entity.id
_entity.type
_entity.pdbx_description
1 polymer ?
#
loop_
_entity_poly.entity_id
_entity_poly.type
_entity_poly.pdbx_seq_one_letter_code
_entity_poly.pdbx_strand_id
1 'polypeptide(L)'
;MQQTRELWRVDFAWPAARLAVEYESIDWHAGRDEMIRDKRRLSRIQELGWTIIPIVVDDVRREPDSLANRILNHLLRPRMAG
;
A
#
# COMPACT_ATOMS: atom_id res chain seq x y z
N MET A 1 -2.34 -26.50 -13.57
CA MET A 1 -1.41 -25.71 -12.72
C MET A 1 -2.25 -25.08 -11.62
N GLN A 2 -2.03 -25.45 -10.35
CA GLN A 2 -2.76 -24.84 -9.23
C GLN A 2 -2.21 -23.43 -9.03
N GLN A 3 -3.02 -22.41 -9.33
CA GLN A 3 -2.65 -21.03 -9.03
C GLN A 3 -2.76 -20.87 -7.51
N THR A 4 -1.63 -20.90 -6.81
CA THR A 4 -1.60 -20.60 -5.38
C THR A 4 -2.19 -19.21 -5.19
N ARG A 5 -3.30 -19.13 -4.45
CA ARG A 5 -3.90 -17.84 -4.11
C ARG A 5 -2.99 -17.15 -3.11
N GLU A 6 -2.27 -16.12 -3.56
CA GLU A 6 -1.51 -15.27 -2.66
C GLU A 6 -2.49 -14.46 -1.80
N LEU A 7 -2.37 -14.61 -0.49
CA LEU A 7 -3.13 -13.86 0.50
C LEU A 7 -2.19 -12.86 1.18
N TRP A 8 -2.59 -11.59 1.20
CA TRP A 8 -1.84 -10.51 1.80
C TRP A 8 -2.69 -9.85 2.87
N ARG A 9 -2.08 -9.49 4.01
CA ARG A 9 -2.69 -8.69 5.06
C ARG A 9 -2.10 -7.29 5.01
N VAL A 10 -2.94 -6.30 5.22
CA VAL A 10 -2.57 -4.88 5.34
C VAL A 10 -3.08 -4.36 6.68
N ASP A 11 -2.51 -3.26 7.17
CA ASP A 11 -2.91 -2.68 8.46
C ASP A 11 -4.27 -2.00 8.37
N PHE A 12 -4.52 -1.26 7.29
CA PHE A 12 -5.79 -0.59 7.04
C PHE A 12 -6.24 -0.76 5.59
N ALA A 13 -7.55 -0.87 5.38
CA ALA A 13 -8.13 -0.98 4.06
C ALA A 13 -9.50 -0.30 3.96
N TRP A 14 -9.73 0.37 2.83
CA TRP A 14 -11.02 0.89 2.39
C TRP A 14 -11.41 0.19 1.07
N PRO A 15 -12.10 -0.96 1.12
CA PRO A 15 -12.39 -1.76 -0.07
C PRO A 15 -13.19 -1.04 -1.15
N ALA A 16 -14.13 -0.16 -0.75
CA ALA A 16 -14.94 0.62 -1.69
C ALA A 16 -14.09 1.58 -2.55
N ALA A 17 -12.97 2.05 -2.01
CA ALA A 17 -12.00 2.91 -2.69
C ALA A 17 -10.81 2.14 -3.28
N ARG A 18 -10.71 0.82 -3.05
CA ARG A 18 -9.52 0.00 -3.32
C ARG A 18 -8.23 0.63 -2.80
N LEU A 19 -8.30 1.19 -1.60
CA LEU A 19 -7.17 1.82 -0.93
C LEU A 19 -6.73 0.97 0.26
N ALA A 20 -5.43 0.77 0.41
CA ALA A 20 -4.83 0.19 1.60
C ALA A 20 -3.69 1.06 2.11
N VAL A 21 -3.42 0.98 3.41
CA VAL A 21 -2.30 1.65 4.08
C VAL A 21 -1.53 0.57 4.85
N GLU A 22 -0.20 0.61 4.75
CA GLU A 22 0.69 -0.38 5.36
C GLU A 22 1.85 0.33 6.06
N TYR A 23 2.09 0.00 7.31
CA TYR A 23 3.21 0.51 8.08
C TYR A 23 4.50 -0.22 7.68
N GLU A 24 5.48 0.53 7.22
CA GLU A 24 6.77 0.03 6.76
C GLU A 24 7.86 0.35 7.79
N SER A 25 8.59 -0.68 8.21
CA SER A 25 9.76 -0.51 9.08
C SER A 25 10.99 -0.29 8.20
N ILE A 26 11.47 0.96 8.17
CA ILE A 26 12.62 1.38 7.35
C ILE A 26 13.89 0.54 7.66
N ASP A 27 14.03 0.08 8.91
CA ASP A 27 15.25 -0.60 9.39
C ASP A 27 15.47 -2.02 8.83
N TRP A 28 14.50 -2.63 8.13
CA TRP A 28 14.53 -4.08 7.84
C TRP A 28 14.45 -4.49 6.36
N HIS A 29 14.54 -3.57 5.39
CA HIS A 29 14.43 -3.90 3.95
C HIS A 29 15.78 -3.81 3.20
N ALA A 30 16.80 -4.48 3.70
CA ALA A 30 18.16 -4.44 3.13
C ALA A 30 18.51 -5.72 2.35
N GLY A 31 17.79 -6.00 1.26
CA GLY A 31 18.09 -7.12 0.36
C GLY A 31 17.55 -6.94 -1.07
N ARG A 32 18.37 -7.26 -2.09
CA ARG A 32 17.96 -7.18 -3.51
C ARG A 32 16.74 -8.05 -3.81
N ASP A 33 16.69 -9.24 -3.22
CA ASP A 33 15.60 -10.19 -3.47
C ASP A 33 14.30 -9.78 -2.80
N GLU A 34 14.38 -9.17 -1.60
CA GLU A 34 13.23 -8.56 -0.91
C GLU A 34 12.66 -7.41 -1.73
N MET A 35 13.52 -6.50 -2.21
CA MET A 35 13.08 -5.41 -3.10
C MET A 35 12.37 -5.93 -4.36
N ILE A 36 12.87 -7.00 -5.00
CA ILE A 36 12.23 -7.58 -6.19
C ILE A 36 10.87 -8.19 -5.82
N ARG A 37 10.78 -8.89 -4.68
CA ARG A 37 9.53 -9.47 -4.19
C ARG A 37 8.50 -8.39 -3.91
N ASP A 38 8.88 -7.30 -3.25
CA ASP A 38 8.00 -6.19 -2.91
C ASP A 38 7.50 -5.46 -4.16
N LYS A 39 8.39 -5.23 -5.14
CA LYS A 39 7.98 -4.66 -6.43
C LYS A 39 6.96 -5.56 -7.15
N ARG A 40 7.15 -6.88 -7.16
CA ARG A 40 6.18 -7.82 -7.77
C ARG A 40 4.84 -7.81 -7.03
N ARG A 41 4.86 -7.80 -5.70
CA ARG A 41 3.65 -7.66 -4.87
C ARG A 41 2.91 -6.37 -5.22
N LEU A 42 3.61 -5.25 -5.27
CA LEU A 42 3.03 -3.95 -5.56
C LEU A 42 2.43 -3.89 -6.97
N SER A 43 3.14 -4.38 -7.99
CA SER A 43 2.63 -4.46 -9.36
C SER A 43 1.33 -5.27 -9.44
N ARG A 44 1.28 -6.44 -8.80
CA ARG A 44 0.08 -7.28 -8.82
C ARG A 44 -1.11 -6.63 -8.11
N ILE A 45 -0.86 -5.90 -7.02
CA ILE A 45 -1.92 -5.20 -6.29
C ILE A 45 -2.44 -4.02 -7.13
N GLN A 46 -1.56 -3.30 -7.81
CA GLN A 46 -1.94 -2.24 -8.75
C GLN A 46 -2.73 -2.76 -9.96
N GLU A 47 -2.36 -3.91 -10.52
CA GLU A 47 -3.12 -4.58 -11.59
C GLU A 47 -4.55 -4.95 -11.14
N LEU A 48 -4.74 -5.22 -9.85
CA LEU A 48 -6.07 -5.44 -9.25
C LEU A 48 -6.80 -4.11 -8.93
N GLY A 49 -6.27 -2.97 -9.37
CA GLY A 49 -6.84 -1.64 -9.18
C GLY A 49 -6.73 -1.11 -7.75
N TRP A 50 -5.86 -1.69 -6.93
CA TRP A 50 -5.62 -1.22 -5.56
C TRP A 50 -4.47 -0.22 -5.49
N THR A 51 -4.64 0.82 -4.69
CA THR A 51 -3.57 1.72 -4.28
C THR A 51 -3.11 1.31 -2.88
N ILE A 52 -1.80 1.18 -2.68
CA ILE A 52 -1.20 1.03 -1.35
C ILE A 52 -0.42 2.30 -1.03
N ILE A 53 -0.67 2.87 0.16
CA ILE A 53 0.12 3.94 0.73
C ILE A 53 1.02 3.33 1.82
N PRO A 54 2.34 3.18 1.60
CA PRO A 54 3.24 2.88 2.69
C PRO A 54 3.31 4.08 3.64
N ILE A 55 3.43 3.82 4.94
CA ILE A 55 3.62 4.84 5.97
C ILE A 55 4.80 4.43 6.85
N VAL A 56 5.61 5.40 7.25
CA VAL A 56 6.73 5.17 8.17
C VAL A 56 6.45 5.84 9.52
N VAL A 57 7.29 5.53 10.50
CA VAL A 57 7.16 6.10 11.86
C VAL A 57 7.12 7.64 11.86
N ASP A 58 7.86 8.29 10.96
CA ASP A 58 7.89 9.75 10.84
C ASP A 58 6.57 10.32 10.29
N ASP A 59 5.91 9.65 9.31
CA ASP A 59 4.58 10.06 8.84
C ASP A 59 3.58 10.12 10.02
N VAL A 60 3.67 9.16 10.94
CA VAL A 60 2.75 9.04 12.08
C VAL A 60 3.12 9.99 13.22
N ARG A 61 4.41 10.09 13.57
CA ARG A 61 4.86 10.81 14.77
C ARG A 61 5.12 12.29 14.52
N ARG A 62 5.49 12.67 13.30
CA ARG A 62 5.91 14.04 12.98
C ARG A 62 4.92 14.74 12.07
N GLU A 63 4.26 14.01 11.17
CA GLU A 63 3.41 14.60 10.13
C GLU A 63 1.99 13.99 10.03
N PRO A 64 1.28 13.76 11.16
CA PRO A 64 0.01 13.03 11.15
C PRO A 64 -1.08 13.70 10.30
N ASP A 65 -1.12 15.04 10.26
CA ASP A 65 -2.09 15.78 9.45
C ASP A 65 -1.79 15.64 7.95
N SER A 66 -0.50 15.66 7.58
CA SER A 66 -0.05 15.43 6.19
C SER A 66 -0.42 14.02 5.74
N LEU A 67 -0.18 13.02 6.61
CA LEU A 67 -0.58 11.64 6.38
C LEU A 67 -2.10 11.50 6.20
N ALA A 68 -2.89 12.09 7.09
CA ALA A 68 -4.35 12.06 6.99
C ALA A 68 -4.86 12.70 5.70
N ASN A 69 -4.28 13.84 5.30
CA ASN A 69 -4.61 14.51 4.04
C ASN A 69 -4.21 13.68 2.83
N ARG A 70 -3.06 13.00 2.85
CA ARG A 70 -2.64 12.07 1.80
C ARG A 70 -3.69 10.97 1.62
N ILE A 71 -4.10 10.31 2.70
CA ILE A 71 -5.13 9.27 2.68
C ILE A 71 -6.46 9.84 2.16
N LEU A 72 -6.90 10.99 2.67
CA LEU A 72 -8.13 11.66 2.26
C LEU A 72 -8.14 11.96 0.76
N ASN A 73 -7.04 12.48 0.21
CA ASN A 73 -6.91 12.74 -1.22
C ASN A 73 -7.07 11.49 -2.07
N HIS A 74 -6.59 10.33 -1.60
CA HIS A 74 -6.82 9.06 -2.30
C HIS A 74 -8.27 8.57 -2.18
N LEU A 75 -8.91 8.77 -1.03
CA LEU A 75 -10.31 8.39 -0.82
C LEU A 75 -11.29 9.24 -1.65
N LEU A 76 -10.97 10.53 -1.86
CA LEU A 76 -11.82 11.47 -2.58
C LEU A 76 -11.64 11.42 -4.11
N ARG A 77 -10.58 10.77 -4.62
CA ARG A 77 -10.38 10.67 -6.06
C ARG A 77 -11.53 9.85 -6.69
N PRO A 78 -12.26 10.42 -7.66
CA PRO A 78 -13.17 9.63 -8.48
C PRO A 78 -12.37 8.49 -9.10
N ARG A 79 -12.95 7.29 -9.13
CA ARG A 79 -12.32 6.17 -9.84
C ARG A 79 -12.15 6.61 -11.30
N MET A 80 -10.93 6.91 -11.69
CA MET A 80 -10.55 7.01 -13.09
C MET A 80 -10.62 5.58 -13.60
N ALA A 81 -11.81 5.19 -14.06
CA ALA A 81 -12.02 3.92 -14.73
C ALA A 81 -11.21 3.96 -16.03
N GLY A 82 -10.21 3.08 -16.11
CA GLY A 82 -9.72 2.57 -17.39
C GLY A 82 -10.66 1.47 -17.89
#